data_AF-A0ABD3AW69-F1
#
_entry.id   AF-A0ABD3AW69-F1
#
_cell.length_a   1.000
_cell.length_b   1.000
_cell.length_c   1.000
_cell.angle_alpha   90.00
_cell.angle_beta   90.00
_cell.angle_gamma   90.00
#
_symmetry.space_group_name_H-M   'P 1'
#
loop_
_entity.id
_entity.type
_entity.pdbx_description
1 polymer ?
#
loop_
_entity_poly.entity_id
_entity_poly.type
_entity_poly.pdbx_seq_one_letter_code
_entity_poly.pdbx_strand_id
1 'polypeptide(L)'
;MLVNSCTTKQLQKIPRNVSKSFVIHLKRLWEEVHQMMLCGTSLQSSRERHFCVSNIKTNDLAESIFRLSIENSLCEGPSNIKQIMSSIFYLEEVDFEQFILHYWEVSPLLIRGSSKDSLKQGNIFGCLAESFQSKDMPPFLPSLLKNLTSCPPIESDELNVLRFLEEARNHFGCPIIYQQDLRVVKTHHSEGELHYSLKQSGSSSSQAHFFHVNDILKCEEAYNNGYTIALRGMEFRFESIAAIADGLASLFGQPSAGVNMYLTPPNSQGLSRHSDDHCVFVCQLVGAKEWNIFPRPSLQLPRLYESNGSLPDSEAENQALDGRKQFLLKEGDILYIPRGFPHEARATIDENGSARFSLHLTLAVEVEPPFEWEGFIHIALNRWYEKQRESQQQFADMMSWSLHITSVNLLHVAIKLIGDIDPTFRKACLVGQTSLSTVSKGWLTMNQRMIFKYLISRINTESKFSDSLESLERAVQKHEDFFQQLRWMQHLTREGDESHRSCFSSADTRKILHLCSQHKDIIGAAFLQVKSKFCIEALFEDVEPNYKMFLERYKKVRKQYTNGMLSLHLTGDKM
;
A
#
# COMPACT_ATOMS: atom_id res chain seq x y z
N MET A 1 21.80 -8.88 -20.92
CA MET A 1 20.54 -9.16 -21.64
C MET A 1 19.99 -10.57 -21.52
N LEU A 2 20.78 -11.66 -21.63
CA LEU A 2 20.26 -13.02 -21.37
C LEU A 2 19.53 -13.15 -20.01
N VAL A 3 19.98 -12.39 -19.01
CA VAL A 3 19.34 -12.22 -17.70
C VAL A 3 17.83 -11.88 -17.81
N ASN A 4 17.41 -11.08 -18.78
CA ASN A 4 16.00 -10.67 -18.91
C ASN A 4 15.11 -11.83 -19.38
N SER A 5 15.70 -12.89 -19.95
CA SER A 5 14.99 -14.13 -20.30
C SER A 5 15.00 -15.18 -19.17
N CYS A 6 15.70 -14.90 -18.06
CA CYS A 6 15.80 -15.84 -16.95
C CYS A 6 14.53 -15.83 -16.08
N THR A 7 14.05 -17.02 -15.74
CA THR A 7 13.06 -17.25 -14.68
C THR A 7 13.65 -16.97 -13.30
N THR A 8 12.80 -16.75 -12.29
CA THR A 8 13.24 -16.57 -10.89
C THR A 8 14.13 -17.72 -10.41
N LYS A 9 13.81 -18.97 -10.79
CA LYS A 9 14.62 -20.15 -10.47
C LYS A 9 16.01 -20.12 -11.12
N GLN A 10 16.14 -19.54 -12.31
CA GLN A 10 17.43 -19.39 -12.98
C GLN A 10 18.23 -18.24 -12.36
N LEU A 11 17.59 -17.11 -12.03
CA LEU A 11 18.23 -15.98 -11.35
C LEU A 11 18.81 -16.41 -9.99
N GLN A 12 18.08 -17.23 -9.23
CA GLN A 12 18.55 -17.78 -7.94
C GLN A 12 19.77 -18.71 -8.04
N LYS A 13 20.06 -19.25 -9.23
CA LYS A 13 21.26 -20.08 -9.46
C LYS A 13 22.51 -19.23 -9.75
N ILE A 14 22.37 -17.94 -10.01
CA ILE A 14 23.51 -17.04 -10.24
C ILE A 14 24.20 -16.83 -8.89
N PRO A 15 25.51 -17.11 -8.77
CA PRO A 15 26.25 -16.87 -7.53
C PRO A 15 26.14 -15.40 -7.08
N ARG A 16 25.83 -15.17 -5.80
CA ARG A 16 25.58 -13.81 -5.26
C ARG A 16 26.75 -12.85 -5.48
N ASN A 17 27.99 -13.33 -5.33
CA ASN A 17 29.20 -12.54 -5.56
C ASN A 17 29.32 -12.11 -7.04
N VAL A 18 28.99 -12.99 -7.97
CA VAL A 18 28.98 -12.69 -9.41
C VAL A 18 27.87 -11.68 -9.73
N SER A 19 26.65 -11.89 -9.21
CA SER A 19 25.54 -10.96 -9.38
C SER A 19 25.90 -9.56 -8.86
N LYS A 20 26.42 -9.45 -7.63
CA LYS A 20 26.83 -8.17 -7.02
C LYS A 20 27.90 -7.46 -7.86
N SER A 21 28.95 -8.17 -8.27
CA SER A 21 30.03 -7.61 -9.09
C SER A 21 29.49 -7.11 -10.44
N PHE A 22 28.64 -7.90 -11.09
CA PHE A 22 28.07 -7.54 -12.38
C PHE A 22 27.11 -6.35 -12.28
N VAL A 23 26.28 -6.27 -11.24
CA VAL A 23 25.39 -5.13 -10.97
C VAL A 23 26.19 -3.84 -10.81
N ILE A 24 27.36 -3.85 -10.17
CA ILE A 24 28.22 -2.65 -10.05
C ILE A 24 28.61 -2.11 -11.44
N HIS A 25 28.99 -3.00 -12.37
CA HIS A 25 29.33 -2.60 -13.75
C HIS A 25 28.11 -2.06 -14.50
N LEU A 26 26.95 -2.70 -14.36
CA LEU A 26 25.71 -2.24 -14.99
C LEU A 26 25.25 -0.89 -14.42
N LYS A 27 25.42 -0.65 -13.11
CA LYS A 27 25.11 0.63 -12.46
C LYS A 27 25.96 1.79 -12.99
N ARG A 28 27.26 1.57 -13.27
CA ARG A 28 28.09 2.60 -13.90
C ARG A 28 27.58 2.99 -15.29
N LEU A 29 27.20 2.00 -16.09
CA LEU A 29 26.58 2.26 -17.39
C LEU A 29 25.21 2.95 -17.24
N TRP A 30 24.45 2.57 -16.22
CA TRP A 30 23.17 3.17 -15.89
C TRP A 30 23.28 4.66 -15.55
N GLU A 31 24.31 5.06 -14.81
CA GLU A 31 24.59 6.48 -14.50
C GLU A 31 24.73 7.31 -15.78
N GLU A 32 25.56 6.86 -16.73
CA GLU A 32 25.78 7.54 -18.01
C GLU A 32 24.48 7.66 -18.81
N VAL A 33 23.76 6.55 -18.96
CA VAL A 33 22.51 6.46 -19.71
C VAL A 33 21.41 7.33 -19.08
N HIS A 34 21.30 7.33 -17.75
CA HIS A 34 20.30 8.13 -17.04
C HIS A 34 20.52 9.63 -17.21
N GLN A 35 21.78 10.10 -17.15
CA GLN A 35 22.09 11.50 -17.43
C GLN A 35 21.75 11.90 -18.87
N MET A 36 21.99 11.01 -19.84
CA MET A 36 21.58 11.26 -21.24
C MET A 36 20.05 11.39 -21.38
N MET A 37 19.27 10.57 -20.67
CA MET A 37 17.81 10.67 -20.67
C MET A 37 17.31 12.01 -20.12
N LEU A 38 17.90 12.49 -19.02
CA LEU A 38 17.53 13.76 -18.39
C LEU A 38 17.83 14.99 -19.26
N CYS A 39 18.96 14.98 -19.97
CA CYS A 39 19.38 16.06 -20.86
C CYS A 39 18.54 16.18 -22.13
N GLY A 40 17.63 15.23 -22.40
CA GLY A 40 16.71 15.32 -23.52
C GLY A 40 17.39 15.31 -24.89
N THR A 41 18.60 14.74 -25.00
CA THR A 41 19.29 14.57 -26.27
C THR A 41 18.53 13.57 -27.14
N SER A 42 17.50 14.06 -27.83
CA SER A 42 16.97 13.40 -29.01
C SER A 42 18.05 13.45 -30.09
N LEU A 43 18.64 12.31 -30.43
CA LEU A 43 18.82 12.04 -31.84
C LEU A 43 17.39 11.96 -32.41
N GLN A 44 16.99 13.06 -33.03
CA GLN A 44 15.71 13.22 -33.72
C GLN A 44 15.57 12.11 -34.78
N SER A 45 14.67 11.16 -34.57
CA SER A 45 13.80 10.65 -35.66
C SER A 45 12.84 9.57 -35.16
N SER A 46 11.58 9.75 -35.54
CA SER A 46 10.54 8.73 -35.79
C SER A 46 10.18 7.73 -34.68
N ARG A 47 8.99 7.95 -34.09
CA ARG A 47 7.98 6.98 -33.61
C ARG A 47 8.36 5.84 -32.63
N GLU A 48 9.62 5.59 -32.34
CA GLU A 48 10.05 4.67 -31.28
C GLU A 48 11.29 5.28 -30.63
N ARG A 49 11.10 5.93 -29.47
CA ARG A 49 12.15 6.58 -28.70
C ARG A 49 13.03 5.51 -28.04
N HIS A 50 13.98 4.98 -28.80
CA HIS A 50 14.94 3.97 -28.35
C HIS A 50 16.34 4.58 -28.28
N PHE A 51 16.81 4.82 -27.06
CA PHE A 51 18.25 4.97 -26.82
C PHE A 51 18.89 3.59 -27.03
N CYS A 52 19.39 3.36 -28.24
CA CYS A 52 20.04 2.11 -28.63
C CYS A 52 21.56 2.31 -28.66
N VAL A 53 22.26 1.84 -27.63
CA VAL A 53 23.67 1.48 -27.78
C VAL A 53 23.65 0.03 -28.26
N SER A 54 23.58 -0.18 -29.58
CA SER A 54 23.50 -1.50 -30.25
C SER A 54 22.29 -2.38 -29.86
N ASN A 55 21.14 -2.31 -30.55
CA ASN A 55 19.94 -3.17 -30.36
C ASN A 55 19.37 -3.36 -28.93
N ILE A 56 19.98 -2.78 -27.89
CA ILE A 56 19.61 -2.90 -26.47
C ILE A 56 18.96 -1.59 -26.06
N LYS A 57 17.75 -1.66 -25.50
CA LYS A 57 17.02 -0.48 -25.01
C LYS A 57 17.51 -0.08 -23.61
N THR A 58 17.22 1.14 -23.19
CA THR A 58 17.48 1.59 -21.80
C THR A 58 16.70 0.78 -20.78
N ASN A 59 15.46 0.43 -21.12
CA ASN A 59 14.58 -0.38 -20.28
C ASN A 59 15.14 -1.80 -20.08
N ASP A 60 15.80 -2.33 -21.10
CA ASP A 60 16.44 -3.64 -21.08
C ASP A 60 17.62 -3.67 -20.08
N LEU A 61 18.40 -2.57 -20.00
CA LEU A 61 19.46 -2.39 -18.99
C LEU A 61 18.88 -2.26 -17.58
N ALA A 62 17.85 -1.42 -17.40
CA ALA A 62 17.16 -1.25 -16.12
C ALA A 62 16.58 -2.58 -15.62
N GLU A 63 15.92 -3.34 -16.50
CA GLU A 63 15.37 -4.65 -16.19
C GLU A 63 16.46 -5.65 -15.78
N SER A 64 17.63 -5.64 -16.43
CA SER A 64 18.77 -6.47 -16.03
C SER A 64 19.25 -6.14 -14.61
N ILE A 65 19.38 -4.85 -14.27
CA ILE A 65 19.80 -4.40 -12.93
C ILE A 65 18.77 -4.82 -11.88
N PHE A 66 17.48 -4.58 -12.16
CA PHE A 66 16.38 -4.95 -11.28
C PHE A 66 16.37 -6.46 -11.01
N ARG A 67 16.35 -7.28 -12.07
CA ARG A 67 16.27 -8.76 -11.97
C ARG A 67 17.43 -9.37 -11.18
N LEU A 68 18.64 -8.81 -11.31
CA LEU A 68 19.80 -9.27 -10.55
C LEU A 68 19.76 -8.84 -9.07
N SER A 69 18.91 -7.88 -8.74
CA SER A 69 18.81 -7.28 -7.41
C SER A 69 17.63 -7.78 -6.59
N ILE A 70 16.64 -8.44 -7.17
CA ILE A 70 15.41 -8.87 -6.46
C ILE A 70 15.69 -9.74 -5.22
N GLU A 71 16.74 -10.56 -5.24
CA GLU A 71 17.15 -11.45 -4.14
C GLU A 71 18.26 -10.85 -3.25
N ASN A 72 18.72 -9.63 -3.53
CA ASN A 72 19.67 -8.97 -2.65
C ASN A 72 18.94 -8.53 -1.38
N SER A 73 19.26 -9.13 -0.24
CA SER A 73 18.94 -8.57 1.06
C SER A 73 19.79 -7.31 1.26
N LEU A 74 19.35 -6.19 0.70
CA LEU A 74 19.92 -4.88 1.05
C LEU A 74 19.52 -4.57 2.51
N CYS A 75 18.24 -4.78 2.83
CA CYS A 75 17.73 -4.74 4.21
C CYS A 75 18.18 -5.97 5.05
N GLU A 76 19.43 -6.00 5.50
CA GLU A 76 19.90 -6.93 6.54
C GLU A 76 19.71 -6.32 7.95
N GLY A 77 18.76 -6.84 8.73
CA GLY A 77 18.68 -6.53 10.16
C GLY A 77 17.41 -6.98 10.90
N PRO A 78 17.44 -8.04 11.74
CA PRO A 78 16.38 -8.35 12.71
C PRO A 78 16.27 -7.36 13.88
N SER A 79 17.05 -6.27 13.87
CA SER A 79 17.09 -5.23 14.90
C SER A 79 16.16 -4.04 14.63
N ASN A 80 15.55 -3.93 13.45
CA ASN A 80 14.83 -2.70 13.06
C ASN A 80 13.43 -2.58 13.69
N ILE A 81 12.65 -3.67 13.81
CA ILE A 81 11.31 -3.61 14.42
C ILE A 81 11.37 -3.13 15.88
N LYS A 82 12.40 -3.55 16.63
CA LYS A 82 12.64 -3.05 18.00
C LYS A 82 12.88 -1.54 18.02
N GLN A 83 13.70 -1.05 17.10
CA GLN A 83 14.04 0.37 16.98
C GLN A 83 12.85 1.21 16.50
N ILE A 84 12.07 0.72 15.55
CA ILE A 84 10.84 1.37 15.07
C ILE A 84 9.82 1.42 16.20
N MET A 85 9.58 0.29 16.87
CA MET A 85 8.67 0.29 18.02
C MET A 85 9.16 1.21 19.13
N SER A 86 10.48 1.28 19.40
CA SER A 86 10.98 2.19 20.41
C SER A 86 10.86 3.66 19.99
N SER A 87 11.01 3.95 18.71
CA SER A 87 10.91 5.30 18.16
C SER A 87 9.47 5.82 18.10
N ILE A 88 8.48 4.93 17.92
CA ILE A 88 7.05 5.30 17.84
C ILE A 88 6.35 5.18 19.20
N PHE A 89 6.59 4.10 19.98
CA PHE A 89 5.77 3.75 21.15
C PHE A 89 6.52 3.77 22.50
N TYR A 90 7.85 3.89 22.55
CA TYR A 90 8.59 3.90 23.83
C TYR A 90 8.99 5.29 24.32
N LEU A 91 8.37 6.36 23.82
CA LEU A 91 8.57 7.73 24.30
C LEU A 91 7.79 8.04 25.60
N GLU A 92 7.70 7.06 26.52
CA GLU A 92 7.12 7.18 27.87
C GLU A 92 5.61 7.49 27.99
N GLU A 93 4.87 7.70 26.89
CA GLU A 93 3.45 8.12 26.95
C GLU A 93 2.41 7.03 26.60
N VAL A 94 2.64 6.18 25.59
CA VAL A 94 1.65 5.17 25.11
C VAL A 94 2.36 3.90 24.63
N ASP A 95 2.19 2.78 25.33
CA ASP A 95 2.70 1.50 24.86
C ASP A 95 1.89 0.94 23.67
N PHE A 96 2.41 -0.10 23.01
CA PHE A 96 1.77 -0.68 21.83
C PHE A 96 0.35 -1.24 22.11
N GLU A 97 0.10 -1.81 23.28
CA GLU A 97 -1.21 -2.35 23.64
C GLU A 97 -2.24 -1.23 23.79
N GLN A 98 -1.88 -0.16 24.50
CA GLN A 98 -2.69 1.05 24.64
C GLN A 98 -2.93 1.71 23.28
N PHE A 99 -1.92 1.70 22.40
CA PHE A 99 -2.06 2.21 21.04
C PHE A 99 -3.11 1.44 20.23
N ILE A 100 -3.03 0.10 20.21
CA ILE A 100 -3.98 -0.74 19.49
C ILE A 100 -5.40 -0.60 20.04
N LEU A 101 -5.55 -0.44 21.36
CA LEU A 101 -6.87 -0.32 22.01
C LEU A 101 -7.56 1.02 21.76
N HIS A 102 -6.81 2.13 21.82
CA HIS A 102 -7.41 3.46 21.91
C HIS A 102 -7.20 4.33 20.67
N TYR A 103 -6.22 4.00 19.82
CA TYR A 103 -5.80 4.86 18.72
C TYR A 103 -5.90 4.17 17.36
N TRP A 104 -5.41 2.94 17.22
CA TRP A 104 -5.41 2.21 15.94
C TRP A 104 -6.80 2.16 15.30
N GLU A 105 -6.96 2.83 14.15
CA GLU A 105 -8.23 2.98 13.40
C GLU A 105 -9.34 3.75 14.13
N VAL A 106 -9.03 4.36 15.28
CA VAL A 106 -9.98 4.96 16.23
C VAL A 106 -9.76 6.46 16.41
N SER A 107 -8.54 6.92 16.73
CA SER A 107 -8.30 8.33 17.04
C SER A 107 -6.89 8.81 16.66
N PRO A 108 -6.74 10.08 16.24
CA PRO A 108 -5.43 10.68 16.05
C PRO A 108 -4.63 10.77 17.35
N LEU A 109 -3.32 10.59 17.25
CA LEU A 109 -2.37 10.66 18.36
C LEU A 109 -1.13 11.46 17.95
N LEU A 110 -0.78 12.46 18.75
CA LEU A 110 0.51 13.16 18.61
C LEU A 110 1.50 12.54 19.59
N ILE A 111 2.63 12.07 19.07
CA ILE A 111 3.76 11.54 19.82
C ILE A 111 4.87 12.57 19.75
N ARG A 112 5.26 13.12 20.90
CA ARG A 112 6.27 14.19 20.97
C ARG A 112 7.68 13.62 20.84
N GLY A 113 8.52 14.28 20.05
CA GLY A 113 9.94 13.93 19.95
C GLY A 113 10.67 14.12 21.29
N SER A 114 11.57 13.19 21.66
CA SER A 114 12.41 13.33 22.85
C SER A 114 13.37 14.52 22.70
N SER A 115 13.25 15.52 23.57
CA SER A 115 14.19 16.66 23.67
C SER A 115 15.56 16.30 24.28
N LYS A 116 15.72 15.08 24.84
CA LYS A 116 16.96 14.66 25.51
C LYS A 116 17.97 14.10 24.50
N ASP A 117 19.09 14.81 24.34
CA ASP A 117 20.24 14.43 23.49
C ASP A 117 20.75 13.00 23.71
N SER A 118 20.52 12.40 24.88
CA SER A 118 20.97 11.04 25.23
C SER A 118 20.20 9.91 24.52
N LEU A 119 19.05 10.19 23.87
CA LEU A 119 18.23 9.19 23.16
C LEU A 119 18.34 9.26 21.63
N LYS A 120 19.10 10.23 21.09
CA LYS A 120 19.30 10.36 19.62
C LYS A 120 19.96 9.13 18.99
N GLN A 121 20.82 8.41 19.72
CA GLN A 121 21.54 7.23 19.22
C GLN A 121 20.68 5.97 18.99
N GLY A 122 19.37 5.99 19.27
CA GLY A 122 18.46 4.86 19.04
C GLY A 122 17.17 5.18 18.28
N ASN A 123 16.92 6.44 17.94
CA ASN A 123 15.71 6.86 17.22
C ASN A 123 15.98 6.87 15.71
N ILE A 124 15.37 5.93 14.99
CA ILE A 124 15.56 5.78 13.54
C ILE A 124 15.09 7.01 12.76
N PHE A 125 14.06 7.71 13.24
CA PHE A 125 13.57 8.95 12.65
C PHE A 125 14.47 10.14 12.97
N GLY A 126 15.18 10.11 14.10
CA GLY A 126 16.20 11.10 14.46
C GLY A 126 17.39 11.07 13.50
N CYS A 127 17.92 9.87 13.23
CA CYS A 127 18.98 9.69 12.23
C CYS A 127 18.56 10.19 10.84
N LEU A 128 17.32 9.90 10.43
CA LEU A 128 16.78 10.46 9.20
C LEU A 128 16.71 11.99 9.25
N ALA A 129 16.17 12.57 10.32
CA ALA A 129 16.06 14.03 10.45
C ALA A 129 17.44 14.71 10.32
N GLU A 130 18.48 14.20 10.98
CA GLU A 130 19.85 14.72 10.87
C GLU A 130 20.39 14.68 9.42
N SER A 131 20.06 13.63 8.69
CA SER A 131 20.46 13.44 7.29
C SER A 131 19.83 14.45 6.33
N PHE A 132 18.67 15.01 6.70
CA PHE A 132 18.00 16.09 5.96
C PHE A 132 18.28 17.49 6.52
N GLN A 133 18.54 17.63 7.82
CA GLN A 133 18.82 18.92 8.47
C GLN A 133 20.17 19.52 8.04
N SER A 134 21.15 18.66 7.74
CA SER A 134 22.47 19.06 7.25
C SER A 134 22.47 19.57 5.80
N LYS A 135 21.33 19.51 5.11
CA LYS A 135 21.19 19.90 3.69
C LYS A 135 20.43 21.21 3.59
N ASP A 136 21.01 22.18 2.87
CA ASP A 136 20.29 23.39 2.49
C ASP A 136 19.24 23.05 1.42
N MET A 137 17.97 23.06 1.81
CA MET A 137 16.81 23.08 0.90
C MET A 137 16.40 24.55 0.73
N PRO A 138 16.20 25.09 -0.49
CA PRO A 138 15.93 24.42 -1.78
C PRO A 138 17.08 23.79 -2.62
N PRO A 139 18.37 24.17 -2.49
CA PRO A 139 19.44 23.72 -3.40
C PRO A 139 19.63 22.21 -3.55
N PHE A 140 19.22 21.42 -2.55
CA PHE A 140 19.29 19.96 -2.60
C PHE A 140 18.23 19.33 -3.53
N LEU A 141 17.11 19.99 -3.81
CA LEU A 141 16.00 19.41 -4.61
C LEU A 141 16.44 19.01 -6.02
N PRO A 142 17.15 19.83 -6.82
CA PRO A 142 17.65 19.41 -8.12
C PRO A 142 18.61 18.22 -8.04
N SER A 143 19.48 18.16 -7.03
CA SER A 143 20.41 17.04 -6.84
C SER A 143 19.70 15.74 -6.49
N LEU A 144 18.61 15.83 -5.73
CA LEU A 144 17.75 14.69 -5.40
C LEU A 144 17.06 14.18 -6.66
N LEU A 145 16.30 15.04 -7.36
CA LEU A 145 15.44 14.62 -8.48
C LEU A 145 16.23 14.06 -9.68
N LYS A 146 17.45 14.55 -9.93
CA LYS A 146 18.33 14.05 -11.02
C LYS A 146 18.82 12.62 -10.85
N ASN A 147 18.71 12.05 -9.65
CA ASN A 147 19.20 10.70 -9.36
C ASN A 147 18.07 9.68 -9.24
N LEU A 148 16.83 10.11 -9.50
CA LEU A 148 15.63 9.31 -9.31
C LEU A 148 15.08 8.77 -10.62
N THR A 149 14.82 7.46 -10.60
CA THR A 149 14.09 6.73 -11.63
C THR A 149 12.60 6.69 -11.28
N SER A 150 11.72 6.56 -12.25
CA SER A 150 10.29 6.34 -12.00
C SER A 150 10.06 5.01 -11.29
N CYS A 151 9.09 4.98 -10.37
CA CYS A 151 8.62 3.79 -9.66
C CYS A 151 7.18 3.49 -10.12
N PRO A 152 6.98 2.64 -11.14
CA PRO A 152 5.64 2.25 -11.58
C PRO A 152 4.91 1.47 -10.48
N PRO A 153 3.63 1.75 -10.20
CA PRO A 153 2.89 1.02 -9.19
C PRO A 153 2.82 -0.48 -9.53
N ILE A 154 2.88 -1.32 -8.51
CA ILE A 154 2.61 -2.75 -8.61
C ILE A 154 1.17 -3.01 -8.19
N GLU A 155 0.44 -3.83 -8.97
CA GLU A 155 -0.93 -4.19 -8.64
C GLU A 155 -1.03 -4.88 -7.26
N SER A 156 -2.13 -4.60 -6.55
CA SER A 156 -2.40 -5.13 -5.22
C SER A 156 -2.30 -6.66 -5.19
N ASP A 157 -2.95 -7.38 -6.11
CA ASP A 157 -2.96 -8.84 -6.14
C ASP A 157 -1.80 -9.48 -6.91
N GLU A 158 -0.80 -8.71 -7.37
CA GLU A 158 0.36 -9.26 -8.08
C GLU A 158 1.28 -10.05 -7.13
N LEU A 159 1.44 -11.34 -7.43
CA LEU A 159 2.26 -12.29 -6.67
C LEU A 159 3.51 -12.77 -7.44
N ASN A 160 3.78 -12.20 -8.61
CA ASN A 160 4.94 -12.49 -9.44
C ASN A 160 5.58 -11.20 -9.95
N VAL A 161 6.70 -10.83 -9.33
CA VAL A 161 7.47 -9.63 -9.70
C VAL A 161 7.93 -9.62 -11.17
N LEU A 162 8.13 -10.79 -11.80
CA LEU A 162 8.54 -10.84 -13.20
C LEU A 162 7.38 -10.54 -14.15
N ARG A 163 6.14 -10.89 -13.77
CA ARG A 163 4.94 -10.53 -14.54
C ARG A 163 4.73 -9.02 -14.52
N PHE A 164 4.91 -8.39 -13.35
CA PHE A 164 4.96 -6.92 -13.25
C PHE A 164 5.96 -6.32 -14.26
N LEU A 165 7.18 -6.87 -14.36
CA LEU A 165 8.18 -6.36 -15.31
C LEU A 165 7.74 -6.49 -16.78
N GLU A 166 7.05 -7.58 -17.13
CA GLU A 166 6.50 -7.77 -18.48
C GLU A 166 5.45 -6.70 -18.81
N GLU A 167 4.58 -6.37 -17.85
CA GLU A 167 3.53 -5.35 -17.99
C GLU A 167 4.12 -3.93 -18.01
N ALA A 168 5.15 -3.65 -17.19
CA ALA A 168 5.80 -2.35 -17.08
C ALA A 168 6.91 -2.10 -18.13
N ARG A 169 7.26 -3.09 -18.96
CA ARG A 169 8.48 -3.13 -19.78
C ARG A 169 8.74 -1.88 -20.62
N ASN A 170 7.68 -1.25 -21.15
CA ASN A 170 7.80 -0.10 -22.04
C ASN A 170 8.14 1.22 -21.33
N HIS A 171 7.89 1.31 -20.03
CA HIS A 171 8.12 2.53 -19.23
C HIS A 171 9.12 2.30 -18.09
N PHE A 172 9.70 1.10 -18.01
CA PHE A 172 10.63 0.74 -16.94
C PHE A 172 11.99 1.42 -17.11
N GLY A 173 12.51 2.03 -16.04
CA GLY A 173 13.79 2.74 -16.08
C GLY A 173 13.71 4.18 -16.62
N CYS A 174 12.53 4.73 -16.87
CA CYS A 174 12.43 6.13 -17.25
C CYS A 174 12.74 7.08 -16.06
N PRO A 175 13.10 8.36 -16.32
CA PRO A 175 13.13 9.38 -15.28
C PRO A 175 11.76 9.57 -14.61
N ILE A 176 11.72 10.31 -13.50
CA ILE A 176 10.49 10.69 -12.77
C ILE A 176 9.34 11.03 -13.73
N ILE A 177 8.15 10.45 -13.49
CA ILE A 177 6.92 10.76 -14.21
C ILE A 177 6.05 11.70 -13.36
N TYR A 178 5.67 12.85 -13.91
CA TYR A 178 4.75 13.78 -13.25
C TYR A 178 3.39 13.13 -12.97
N GLN A 179 2.77 13.45 -11.83
CA GLN A 179 1.50 12.89 -11.32
C GLN A 179 1.55 11.43 -10.87
N GLN A 180 2.55 10.66 -11.32
CA GLN A 180 2.81 9.31 -10.81
C GLN A 180 3.77 9.35 -9.63
N ASP A 181 5.01 9.81 -9.87
CA ASP A 181 6.10 9.84 -8.89
C ASP A 181 6.11 11.13 -8.09
N LEU A 182 5.88 12.27 -8.76
CA LEU A 182 5.98 13.60 -8.16
C LEU A 182 4.78 14.47 -8.54
N ARG A 183 4.24 15.17 -7.55
CA ARG A 183 3.21 16.21 -7.73
C ARG A 183 3.72 17.53 -7.18
N VAL A 184 3.39 18.62 -7.87
CA VAL A 184 3.68 19.99 -7.44
C VAL A 184 2.34 20.69 -7.24
N VAL A 185 1.99 20.95 -5.99
CA VAL A 185 0.61 21.25 -5.58
C VAL A 185 0.55 22.42 -4.63
N LYS A 186 -0.50 23.23 -4.75
CA LYS A 186 -0.75 24.38 -3.88
C LYS A 186 -2.25 24.51 -3.67
N THR A 187 -2.65 24.86 -2.46
CA THR A 187 -4.04 25.18 -2.16
C THR A 187 -4.15 26.66 -1.85
N HIS A 188 -5.09 27.35 -2.51
CA HIS A 188 -5.50 28.70 -2.13
C HIS A 188 -6.74 28.62 -1.24
N HIS A 189 -6.83 29.54 -0.28
CA HIS A 189 -7.93 29.70 0.68
C HIS A 189 -9.30 29.23 0.14
N SER A 190 -9.69 27.99 0.47
CA SER A 190 -10.97 27.35 0.10
C SER A 190 -11.23 27.09 -1.40
N GLU A 191 -10.28 27.30 -2.31
CA GLU A 191 -10.44 27.19 -3.78
C GLU A 191 -9.88 25.88 -4.39
N GLY A 192 -9.81 24.80 -3.61
CA GLY A 192 -9.35 23.49 -4.06
C GLY A 192 -7.83 23.39 -4.33
N GLU A 193 -7.39 22.19 -4.73
CA GLU A 193 -5.98 21.89 -5.01
C GLU A 193 -5.58 22.30 -6.43
N LEU A 194 -4.60 23.20 -6.55
CA LEU A 194 -3.99 23.59 -7.82
C LEU A 194 -2.75 22.74 -8.10
N HIS A 195 -2.76 22.02 -9.22
CA HIS A 195 -1.59 21.34 -9.75
C HIS A 195 -0.78 22.27 -10.66
N TYR A 196 0.52 22.35 -10.42
CA TYR A 196 1.42 23.10 -11.31
C TYR A 196 1.44 22.44 -12.70
N SER A 197 1.22 23.21 -13.76
CA SER A 197 1.24 22.68 -15.12
C SER A 197 2.67 22.64 -15.67
N LEU A 198 3.27 21.45 -15.67
CA LEU A 198 4.55 21.23 -16.35
C LEU A 198 4.40 20.94 -17.85
N LYS A 199 3.18 20.61 -18.30
CA LYS A 199 2.89 20.33 -19.72
C LYS A 199 2.94 21.62 -20.55
N GLN A 200 3.60 21.55 -21.70
CA GLN A 200 3.59 22.64 -22.69
C GLN A 200 2.19 22.79 -23.30
N SER A 201 1.76 24.03 -23.55
CA SER A 201 0.51 24.33 -24.27
C SER A 201 0.56 23.69 -25.66
N GLY A 202 -0.20 22.60 -25.88
CA GLY A 202 -0.28 21.90 -27.18
C GLY A 202 -0.08 20.39 -27.17
N SER A 203 0.33 19.76 -26.06
CA SER A 203 0.42 18.28 -25.98
C SER A 203 -0.93 17.66 -25.60
N SER A 204 -1.37 16.62 -26.33
CA SER A 204 -2.57 15.85 -25.98
C SER A 204 -2.49 15.31 -24.54
N SER A 205 -3.63 15.35 -23.84
CA SER A 205 -3.75 15.14 -22.40
C SER A 205 -3.34 13.73 -21.92
N SER A 206 -3.19 12.76 -22.82
CA SER A 206 -3.05 11.34 -22.52
C SER A 206 -1.61 10.79 -22.43
N GLN A 207 -0.57 11.58 -22.72
CA GLN A 207 0.82 11.09 -22.64
C GLN A 207 1.47 11.40 -21.29
N ALA A 208 2.20 10.41 -20.73
CA ALA A 208 3.00 10.56 -19.52
C ALA A 208 4.09 11.64 -19.70
N HIS A 209 4.28 12.48 -18.68
CA HIS A 209 5.27 13.56 -18.69
C HIS A 209 6.53 13.13 -17.93
N PHE A 210 7.55 12.73 -18.67
CA PHE A 210 8.86 12.37 -18.12
C PHE A 210 9.67 13.63 -17.81
N PHE A 211 10.35 13.64 -16.66
CA PHE A 211 11.15 14.77 -16.24
C PHE A 211 12.43 14.93 -17.07
N HIS A 212 12.67 16.16 -17.51
CA HIS A 212 13.96 16.61 -18.02
C HIS A 212 14.61 17.61 -17.06
N VAL A 213 15.89 17.96 -17.31
CA VAL A 213 16.63 18.95 -16.49
C VAL A 213 15.84 20.26 -16.32
N ASN A 214 15.17 20.74 -17.38
CA ASN A 214 14.38 21.97 -17.32
C ASN A 214 13.14 21.84 -16.41
N ASP A 215 12.53 20.67 -16.30
CA ASP A 215 11.37 20.46 -15.43
C ASP A 215 11.76 20.42 -13.96
N ILE A 216 12.96 19.93 -13.65
CA ILE A 216 13.55 20.00 -12.31
C ILE A 216 13.72 21.46 -11.87
N LEU A 217 14.22 22.34 -12.74
CA LEU A 217 14.34 23.77 -12.46
C LEU A 217 12.97 24.44 -12.26
N LYS A 218 11.97 24.07 -13.07
CA LYS A 218 10.59 24.55 -12.88
C LYS A 218 9.98 24.12 -11.54
N CYS A 219 10.37 22.97 -10.99
CA CYS A 219 9.92 22.55 -9.67
C CYS A 219 10.48 23.45 -8.56
N GLU A 220 11.74 23.87 -8.69
CA GLU A 220 12.35 24.84 -7.77
C GLU A 220 11.67 26.21 -7.87
N GLU A 221 11.39 26.68 -9.09
CA GLU A 221 10.61 27.90 -9.31
C GLU A 221 9.21 27.81 -8.70
N ALA A 222 8.49 26.71 -8.94
CA ALA A 222 7.17 26.48 -8.37
C ALA A 222 7.22 26.46 -6.83
N TYR A 223 8.23 25.83 -6.25
CA TYR A 223 8.45 25.84 -4.82
C TYR A 223 8.61 27.27 -4.27
N ASN A 224 9.44 28.10 -4.92
CA ASN A 224 9.60 29.51 -4.56
C ASN A 224 8.29 30.31 -4.70
N ASN A 225 7.39 29.88 -5.59
CA ASN A 225 6.04 30.44 -5.77
C ASN A 225 4.99 29.85 -4.79
N GLY A 226 5.42 29.13 -3.75
CA GLY A 226 4.58 28.64 -2.67
C GLY A 226 3.99 27.24 -2.89
N TYR A 227 4.41 26.51 -3.92
CA TYR A 227 3.97 25.14 -4.17
C TYR A 227 4.70 24.13 -3.27
N THR A 228 3.96 23.12 -2.81
CA THR A 228 4.52 21.93 -2.16
C THR A 228 5.01 20.94 -3.20
N ILE A 229 6.19 20.37 -2.99
CA ILE A 229 6.69 19.23 -3.73
C ILE A 229 6.33 17.97 -2.96
N ALA A 230 5.49 17.11 -3.55
CA ALA A 230 5.10 15.82 -3.01
C ALA A 230 5.72 14.70 -3.84
N LEU A 231 6.66 13.97 -3.26
CA LEU A 231 7.37 12.85 -3.89
C LEU A 231 6.88 11.53 -3.29
N ARG A 232 6.50 10.58 -4.14
CA ARG A 232 5.96 9.28 -3.75
C ARG A 232 7.01 8.18 -3.79
N GLY A 233 6.78 7.14 -2.99
CA GLY A 233 7.54 5.89 -3.03
C GLY A 233 8.97 6.05 -2.54
N MET A 234 9.18 6.77 -1.44
CA MET A 234 10.50 7.01 -0.86
C MET A 234 11.18 5.72 -0.38
N GLU A 235 10.39 4.73 0.03
CA GLU A 235 10.80 3.37 0.35
C GLU A 235 11.42 2.62 -0.84
N PHE A 236 11.09 3.01 -2.07
CA PHE A 236 11.70 2.44 -3.27
C PHE A 236 12.99 3.16 -3.67
N ARG A 237 13.28 4.30 -3.04
CA ARG A 237 14.37 5.24 -3.40
C ARG A 237 15.52 5.22 -2.41
N PHE A 238 15.25 4.92 -1.13
CA PHE A 238 16.24 4.95 -0.06
C PHE A 238 16.16 3.71 0.82
N GLU A 239 17.31 3.05 1.01
CA GLU A 239 17.38 1.80 1.78
C GLU A 239 16.98 1.97 3.24
N SER A 240 17.39 3.07 3.88
CA SER A 240 17.01 3.38 5.27
C SER A 240 15.50 3.56 5.42
N ILE A 241 14.85 4.23 4.46
CA ILE A 241 13.40 4.41 4.43
C ILE A 241 12.69 3.08 4.13
N ALA A 242 13.22 2.27 3.20
CA ALA A 242 12.72 0.93 2.89
C ALA A 242 12.69 0.05 4.14
N ALA A 243 13.76 0.09 4.94
CA ALA A 243 13.87 -0.70 6.16
C ALA A 243 12.84 -0.26 7.22
N ILE A 244 12.55 1.05 7.33
CA ILE A 244 11.51 1.57 8.23
C ILE A 244 10.13 1.14 7.77
N ALA A 245 9.84 1.26 6.47
CA ALA A 245 8.58 0.85 5.87
C ALA A 245 8.31 -0.65 6.08
N ASP A 246 9.31 -1.50 5.83
CA ASP A 246 9.22 -2.96 6.04
C ASP A 246 8.95 -3.32 7.51
N GLY A 247 9.61 -2.63 8.45
CA GLY A 247 9.38 -2.83 9.86
C GLY A 247 8.01 -2.35 10.34
N LEU A 248 7.53 -1.22 9.81
CA LEU A 248 6.18 -0.71 10.09
C LEU A 248 5.09 -1.65 9.55
N ALA A 249 5.24 -2.14 8.31
CA ALA A 249 4.34 -3.12 7.72
C ALA A 249 4.32 -4.42 8.55
N SER A 250 5.49 -4.90 8.97
CA SER A 250 5.62 -6.09 9.81
C SER A 250 5.00 -5.93 11.20
N LEU A 251 5.04 -4.72 11.78
CA LEU A 251 4.39 -4.41 13.05
C LEU A 251 2.87 -4.53 12.97
N PHE A 252 2.27 -4.09 11.86
CA PHE A 252 0.81 -4.13 11.67
C PHE A 252 0.32 -5.37 10.89
N GLY A 253 1.22 -6.32 10.60
CA GLY A 253 0.88 -7.54 9.85
C GLY A 253 0.44 -7.29 8.41
N GLN A 254 0.95 -6.22 7.80
CA GLN A 254 0.65 -5.80 6.44
C GLN A 254 1.78 -6.19 5.47
N PRO A 255 1.49 -6.30 4.16
CA PRO A 255 2.47 -6.74 3.16
C PRO A 255 3.50 -5.66 2.80
N SER A 256 3.12 -4.39 2.94
CA SER A 256 3.96 -3.22 2.66
C SER A 256 3.45 -2.01 3.46
N ALA A 257 4.29 -0.98 3.51
CA ALA A 257 3.91 0.37 3.92
C ALA A 257 4.50 1.35 2.90
N GLY A 258 3.70 2.33 2.46
CA GLY A 258 4.15 3.36 1.54
C GLY A 258 4.81 4.52 2.28
N VAL A 259 5.73 5.24 1.64
CA VAL A 259 6.34 6.45 2.22
C VAL A 259 6.35 7.59 1.22
N ASN A 260 5.72 8.70 1.58
CA ASN A 260 5.72 9.92 0.77
C ASN A 260 6.50 11.04 1.47
N MET A 261 7.18 11.88 0.69
CA MET A 261 7.88 13.06 1.18
C MET A 261 7.15 14.33 0.75
N TYR A 262 6.97 15.26 1.67
CA TYR A 262 6.35 16.56 1.40
C TYR A 262 7.26 17.69 1.84
N LEU A 263 7.69 18.50 0.86
CA LEU A 263 8.45 19.72 1.07
C LEU A 263 7.54 20.92 0.82
N THR A 264 7.14 21.62 1.88
CA THR A 264 6.21 22.75 1.82
C THR A 264 6.94 24.05 2.19
N PRO A 265 6.91 25.09 1.32
CA PRO A 265 7.55 26.37 1.61
C PRO A 265 6.85 27.11 2.77
N PRO A 266 7.50 28.08 3.40
CA PRO A 266 6.93 28.82 4.52
C PRO A 266 5.58 29.47 4.15
N ASN A 267 4.66 29.52 5.12
CA ASN A 267 3.35 30.18 5.01
C ASN A 267 2.42 29.64 3.92
N SER A 268 2.68 28.44 3.37
CA SER A 268 1.87 27.84 2.30
C SER A 268 1.19 26.53 2.72
N GLN A 269 0.21 26.14 1.90
CA GLN A 269 -0.51 24.87 2.00
C GLN A 269 -0.42 24.14 0.65
N GLY A 270 -0.07 22.87 0.69
CA GLY A 270 0.03 22.03 -0.49
C GLY A 270 -1.32 21.44 -0.89
N LEU A 271 -1.78 20.48 -0.10
CA LEU A 271 -3.02 19.72 -0.33
C LEU A 271 -4.22 20.41 0.33
N SER A 272 -5.38 20.31 -0.30
CA SER A 272 -6.65 20.72 0.30
C SER A 272 -7.09 19.72 1.37
N ARG A 273 -8.16 20.01 2.11
CA ARG A 273 -8.74 19.05 3.05
C ARG A 273 -9.12 17.76 2.31
N HIS A 274 -8.62 16.63 2.80
CA HIS A 274 -8.89 15.30 2.24
C HIS A 274 -8.88 14.23 3.34
N SER A 275 -9.38 13.04 3.03
CA SER A 275 -9.25 11.86 3.89
C SER A 275 -8.53 10.76 3.13
N ASP A 276 -7.60 10.09 3.80
CA ASP A 276 -6.90 8.94 3.26
C ASP A 276 -7.69 7.65 3.50
N ASP A 277 -7.51 6.69 2.61
CA ASP A 277 -8.02 5.32 2.72
C ASP A 277 -7.10 4.38 3.54
N HIS A 278 -5.98 4.91 4.03
CA HIS A 278 -4.95 4.22 4.80
C HIS A 278 -4.59 5.00 6.07
N CYS A 279 -4.01 4.31 7.06
CA CYS A 279 -3.56 4.97 8.28
C CYS A 279 -2.18 5.57 8.05
N VAL A 280 -1.89 6.76 8.58
CA VAL A 280 -0.61 7.44 8.35
C VAL A 280 0.10 7.79 9.66
N PHE A 281 1.43 7.69 9.63
CA PHE A 281 2.34 8.28 10.61
C PHE A 281 3.12 9.41 9.92
N VAL A 282 2.83 10.65 10.30
CA VAL A 282 3.50 11.84 9.78
C VAL A 282 4.71 12.14 10.66
N CYS A 283 5.91 11.94 10.15
CA CYS A 283 7.17 12.20 10.84
C CYS A 283 7.74 13.54 10.39
N GLN A 284 7.73 14.55 11.27
CA GLN A 284 8.24 15.89 10.97
C GLN A 284 9.78 15.91 11.06
N LEU A 285 10.45 16.18 9.94
CA LEU A 285 11.92 16.13 9.85
C LEU A 285 12.57 17.50 10.01
N VAL A 286 12.02 18.51 9.33
CA VAL A 286 12.55 19.89 9.33
C VAL A 286 11.42 20.90 9.42
N GLY A 287 11.60 21.96 10.22
CA GLY A 287 10.64 23.04 10.41
C GLY A 287 9.37 22.61 11.14
N ALA A 288 8.32 23.42 10.98
CA ALA A 288 7.04 23.21 11.67
C ALA A 288 5.85 23.20 10.71
N LYS A 289 4.83 22.41 11.06
CA LYS A 289 3.59 22.33 10.29
C LYS A 289 2.38 22.25 11.22
N GLU A 290 1.40 23.11 10.98
CA GLU A 290 0.11 23.02 11.65
C GLU A 290 -0.80 22.04 10.92
N TRP A 291 -1.37 21.10 11.66
CA TRP A 291 -2.28 20.07 11.18
C TRP A 291 -3.65 20.25 11.83
N ASN A 292 -4.69 20.19 11.00
CA ASN A 292 -6.08 20.25 11.44
C ASN A 292 -6.76 18.94 11.07
N ILE A 293 -7.20 18.20 12.08
CA ILE A 293 -7.87 16.90 11.92
C ILE A 293 -9.33 17.05 12.32
N PHE A 294 -10.22 16.69 11.41
CA PHE A 294 -11.66 16.81 11.56
C PHE A 294 -12.27 15.45 11.93
N PRO A 295 -13.42 15.42 12.61
CA PRO A 295 -14.16 14.18 12.83
C PRO A 295 -14.48 13.47 11.51
N ARG A 296 -14.49 12.13 11.53
CA ARG A 296 -14.90 11.34 10.36
C ARG A 296 -16.38 11.53 10.07
N PRO A 297 -16.80 11.60 8.80
CA PRO A 297 -18.22 11.68 8.44
C PRO A 297 -18.97 10.36 8.68
N SER A 298 -18.26 9.23 8.77
CA SER A 298 -18.83 7.90 8.98
C SER A 298 -17.98 7.08 9.93
N LEU A 299 -18.63 6.14 10.65
CA LEU A 299 -17.95 5.10 11.43
C LEU A 299 -17.39 3.98 10.54
N GLN A 300 -17.78 3.94 9.26
CA GLN A 300 -17.27 2.99 8.30
C GLN A 300 -15.84 3.35 7.91
N LEU A 301 -14.94 2.39 8.07
CA LEU A 301 -13.55 2.54 7.64
C LEU A 301 -13.47 2.53 6.11
N PRO A 302 -12.77 3.48 5.48
CA PRO A 302 -12.46 3.40 4.06
C PRO A 302 -11.66 2.14 3.76
N ARG A 303 -11.90 1.53 2.60
CA ARG A 303 -11.05 0.46 2.06
C ARG A 303 -10.12 1.03 1.01
N LEU A 304 -8.93 0.45 0.94
CA LEU A 304 -7.97 0.77 -0.10
C LEU A 304 -8.61 0.55 -1.49
N TYR A 305 -8.41 1.50 -2.40
CA TYR A 305 -8.94 1.48 -3.78
C TYR A 305 -10.47 1.64 -3.93
N GLU A 306 -11.23 1.75 -2.84
CA GLU A 306 -12.62 2.22 -2.94
C GLU A 306 -12.62 3.72 -3.26
N SER A 307 -13.50 4.14 -4.17
CA SER A 307 -13.67 5.57 -4.43
C SER A 307 -14.22 6.22 -3.16
N ASN A 308 -13.40 7.02 -2.48
CA ASN A 308 -13.87 7.88 -1.41
C ASN A 308 -14.96 8.77 -2.01
N GLY A 309 -16.21 8.57 -1.58
CA GLY A 309 -17.30 9.47 -1.94
C GLY A 309 -16.85 10.90 -1.63
N SER A 310 -17.21 11.84 -2.51
CA SER A 310 -16.91 13.27 -2.33
C SER A 310 -17.20 13.67 -0.88
N LEU A 311 -16.29 14.40 -0.23
CA LEU A 311 -16.64 15.08 1.02
C LEU A 311 -17.94 15.85 0.76
N PRO A 312 -19.00 15.67 1.57
CA PRO A 312 -20.28 16.32 1.29
C PRO A 312 -20.10 17.84 1.25
N ASP A 313 -20.54 18.45 0.14
CA ASP A 313 -20.43 19.89 -0.10
C ASP A 313 -21.19 20.71 0.96
N SER A 314 -20.49 21.70 1.51
CA SER A 314 -20.96 22.95 2.14
C SER A 314 -21.84 22.91 3.41
N GLU A 315 -22.72 21.92 3.65
CA GLU A 315 -23.55 21.90 4.88
C GLU A 315 -22.85 21.19 6.06
N ALA A 316 -21.99 20.20 5.77
CA ALA A 316 -21.18 19.50 6.78
C ALA A 316 -19.97 20.33 7.26
N GLU A 317 -19.50 21.30 6.48
CA GLU A 317 -18.33 22.13 6.84
C GLU A 317 -18.59 23.02 8.07
N ASN A 318 -19.83 23.46 8.28
CA ASN A 318 -20.20 24.28 9.43
C ASN A 318 -20.38 23.46 10.72
N GLN A 319 -20.70 22.17 10.62
CA GLN A 319 -20.74 21.24 11.76
C GLN A 319 -19.36 20.63 12.07
N ALA A 320 -18.46 20.57 11.07
CA ALA A 320 -17.11 19.99 11.19
C ALA A 320 -16.14 20.79 12.09
N LEU A 321 -16.48 22.01 12.50
CA LEU A 321 -15.66 22.76 13.45
C LEU A 321 -15.75 22.21 14.88
N ASP A 322 -16.88 21.58 15.25
CA ASP A 322 -17.03 20.93 16.55
C ASP A 322 -16.23 19.62 16.57
N GLY A 323 -15.27 19.50 17.48
CA GLY A 323 -14.37 18.34 17.55
C GLY A 323 -13.13 18.38 16.64
N ARG A 324 -12.85 19.49 15.94
CA ARG A 324 -11.56 19.70 15.24
C ARG A 324 -10.41 19.61 16.26
N LYS A 325 -9.41 18.77 15.97
CA LYS A 325 -8.15 18.72 16.71
C LYS A 325 -7.05 19.43 15.91
N GLN A 326 -6.40 20.40 16.53
CA GLN A 326 -5.27 21.10 15.95
C GLN A 326 -3.96 20.61 16.59
N PHE A 327 -2.97 20.32 15.77
CA PHE A 327 -1.64 19.88 16.20
C PHE A 327 -0.57 20.73 15.53
N LEU A 328 0.37 21.28 16.30
CA LEU A 328 1.60 21.85 15.77
C LEU A 328 2.70 20.81 15.88
N LEU A 329 3.15 20.31 14.73
CA LEU A 329 4.27 19.38 14.63
C LEU A 329 5.57 20.16 14.53
N LYS A 330 6.53 19.82 15.40
CA LYS A 330 7.91 20.30 15.36
C LYS A 330 8.84 19.14 14.98
N GLU A 331 10.08 19.45 14.65
CA GLU A 331 11.10 18.45 14.28
C GLU A 331 11.18 17.32 15.32
N GLY A 332 11.07 16.07 14.87
CA GLY A 332 11.06 14.88 15.70
C GLY A 332 9.68 14.42 16.19
N ASP A 333 8.63 15.23 16.05
CA ASP A 333 7.26 14.81 16.36
C ASP A 333 6.71 13.83 15.33
N ILE A 334 5.85 12.91 15.79
CA ILE A 334 5.10 11.98 14.94
C ILE A 334 3.60 12.16 15.19
N LEU A 335 2.83 12.43 14.14
CA LEU A 335 1.36 12.43 14.21
C LEU A 335 0.79 11.19 13.53
N TYR A 336 0.10 10.36 14.31
CA TYR A 336 -0.71 9.28 13.79
C TYR A 336 -2.11 9.79 13.41
N ILE A 337 -2.55 9.51 12.19
CA ILE A 337 -3.90 9.82 11.70
C ILE A 337 -4.52 8.50 11.18
N PRO A 338 -5.65 8.05 11.77
CA PRO A 338 -6.34 6.87 11.26
C PRO A 338 -7.00 7.14 9.89
N ARG A 339 -7.18 6.08 9.09
CA ARG A 339 -7.92 6.17 7.82
C ARG A 339 -9.33 6.74 8.00
N GLY A 340 -9.74 7.58 7.05
CA GLY A 340 -11.04 8.23 6.99
C GLY A 340 -11.18 9.53 7.80
N PHE A 341 -10.14 9.99 8.50
CA PHE A 341 -10.13 11.29 9.18
C PHE A 341 -9.78 12.41 8.20
N PRO A 342 -10.71 13.34 7.90
CA PRO A 342 -10.40 14.48 7.06
C PRO A 342 -9.33 15.34 7.72
N HIS A 343 -8.36 15.79 6.96
CA HIS A 343 -7.26 16.59 7.48
C HIS A 343 -6.69 17.55 6.45
N GLU A 344 -6.05 18.60 6.95
CA GLU A 344 -5.30 19.57 6.16
C GLU A 344 -4.10 20.09 6.96
N ALA A 345 -3.06 20.53 6.25
CA ALA A 345 -1.81 20.94 6.88
C ALA A 345 -1.17 22.15 6.21
N ARG A 346 -0.74 23.12 7.01
CA ARG A 346 -0.11 24.37 6.56
C ARG A 346 1.26 24.55 7.20
N ALA A 347 2.27 24.91 6.41
CA ALA A 347 3.57 25.28 6.94
C ALA A 347 3.46 26.64 7.65
N THR A 348 3.96 26.72 8.89
CA THR A 348 3.87 27.90 9.75
C THR A 348 5.26 28.41 10.14
N ILE A 349 5.30 29.61 10.72
CA ILE A 349 6.51 30.23 11.26
C ILE A 349 6.81 29.59 12.61
N ASP A 350 8.10 29.33 12.92
CA ASP A 350 8.49 28.83 14.23
C ASP A 350 8.33 29.92 15.33
N GLU A 351 8.38 29.50 16.59
CA GLU A 351 8.24 30.41 17.76
C GLU A 351 9.34 31.50 17.81
N ASN A 352 10.43 31.33 17.06
CA ASN A 352 11.54 32.28 16.99
C ASN A 352 11.37 33.30 15.84
N GLY A 353 10.27 33.25 15.10
CA GLY A 353 9.98 34.17 14.00
C GLY A 353 10.76 33.86 12.71
N SER A 354 11.43 32.71 12.61
CA SER A 354 12.14 32.29 11.40
C SER A 354 11.19 31.55 10.46
N ALA A 355 11.01 32.07 9.25
CA ALA A 355 10.21 31.43 8.21
C ALA A 355 11.01 30.28 7.57
N ARG A 356 11.04 29.11 8.22
CA ARG A 356 11.64 27.89 7.67
C ARG A 356 10.61 27.06 6.91
N PHE A 357 11.08 26.33 5.90
CA PHE A 357 10.27 25.34 5.20
C PHE A 357 9.89 24.17 6.11
N SER A 358 8.80 23.46 5.77
CA SER A 358 8.44 22.21 6.41
C SER A 358 8.80 21.02 5.53
N LEU A 359 9.49 20.04 6.09
CA LEU A 359 9.76 18.74 5.48
C LEU A 359 9.25 17.62 6.38
N HIS A 360 8.41 16.74 5.86
CA HIS A 360 7.98 15.53 6.57
C HIS A 360 7.94 14.32 5.64
N LEU A 361 8.03 13.14 6.27
CA LEU A 361 7.68 11.86 5.66
C LEU A 361 6.33 11.40 6.19
N THR A 362 5.48 10.92 5.31
CA THR A 362 4.20 10.28 5.66
C THR A 362 4.35 8.79 5.40
N LEU A 363 4.36 7.99 6.46
CA LEU A 363 4.41 6.54 6.38
C LEU A 363 2.98 6.00 6.42
N ALA A 364 2.56 5.36 5.34
CA ALA A 364 1.23 4.83 5.13
C ALA A 364 1.18 3.33 5.45
N VAL A 365 0.34 2.94 6.41
CA VAL A 365 -0.04 1.54 6.63
C VAL A 365 -1.27 1.26 5.78
N GLU A 366 -1.03 0.65 4.63
CA GLU A 366 -2.04 0.25 3.64
C GLU A 366 -2.59 -1.12 4.03
N VAL A 367 -3.88 -1.17 4.32
CA VAL A 367 -4.56 -2.42 4.68
C VAL A 367 -5.14 -3.01 3.39
N GLU A 368 -4.37 -3.90 2.78
CA GLU A 368 -4.77 -4.57 1.54
C GLU A 368 -5.97 -5.50 1.80
N PRO A 369 -6.92 -5.65 0.85
CA PRO A 369 -8.16 -6.39 1.07
C PRO A 369 -8.03 -7.80 1.70
N PRO A 370 -7.03 -8.63 1.34
CA PRO A 370 -6.86 -9.94 1.98
C PRO A 370 -6.50 -9.88 3.47
N PHE A 371 -5.98 -8.75 3.94
CA PHE A 371 -5.45 -8.55 5.30
C PHE A 371 -6.34 -7.63 6.16
N GLU A 372 -7.57 -7.37 5.70
CA GLU A 372 -8.70 -7.00 6.54
C GLU A 372 -9.29 -8.25 7.24
N TRP A 373 -10.14 -8.05 8.25
CA TRP A 373 -10.87 -9.15 8.88
C TRP A 373 -11.83 -9.86 7.90
N GLU A 374 -12.40 -9.14 6.92
CA GLU A 374 -13.14 -9.75 5.81
C GLU A 374 -12.28 -10.75 5.03
N GLY A 375 -11.06 -10.36 4.66
CA GLY A 375 -10.10 -11.23 3.98
C GLY A 375 -9.76 -12.48 4.80
N PHE A 376 -9.55 -12.32 6.11
CA PHE A 376 -9.32 -13.45 7.03
C PHE A 376 -10.50 -14.45 7.02
N ILE A 377 -11.74 -13.97 7.01
CA ILE A 377 -12.94 -14.81 6.94
C ILE A 377 -13.06 -15.51 5.58
N HIS A 378 -12.76 -14.84 4.48
CA HIS A 378 -12.73 -15.48 3.16
C HIS A 378 -11.69 -16.59 3.08
N ILE A 379 -10.50 -16.38 3.67
CA ILE A 379 -9.48 -17.42 3.79
C ILE A 379 -9.98 -18.57 4.67
N ALA A 380 -10.71 -18.27 5.75
CA ALA A 380 -11.32 -19.28 6.60
C ALA A 380 -12.32 -20.15 5.85
N LEU A 381 -13.21 -19.55 5.06
CA LEU A 381 -14.19 -20.27 4.25
C LEU A 381 -13.50 -21.15 3.20
N ASN A 382 -12.48 -20.63 2.50
CA ASN A 382 -11.70 -21.41 1.55
C ASN A 382 -11.01 -22.61 2.23
N ARG A 383 -10.44 -22.42 3.44
CA ARG A 383 -9.77 -23.51 4.17
C ARG A 383 -10.73 -24.56 4.69
N TRP A 384 -11.88 -24.14 5.21
CA TRP A 384 -12.94 -25.06 5.58
C TRP A 384 -13.40 -25.88 4.37
N TYR A 385 -13.63 -25.23 3.22
CA TYR A 385 -14.02 -25.89 1.98
C TYR A 385 -12.96 -26.90 1.49
N GLU A 386 -11.68 -26.54 1.50
CA GLU A 386 -10.58 -27.45 1.14
C GLU A 386 -10.55 -28.71 2.02
N LYS A 387 -10.77 -28.56 3.34
CA LYS A 387 -10.84 -29.68 4.30
C LYS A 387 -12.01 -30.61 4.01
N GLN A 388 -13.19 -30.05 3.68
CA GLN A 388 -14.36 -30.85 3.27
C GLN A 388 -14.05 -31.63 1.98
N ARG A 389 -13.34 -31.01 1.02
CA ARG A 389 -12.95 -31.63 -0.25
C ARG A 389 -11.98 -32.80 -0.05
N GLU A 390 -10.97 -32.65 0.82
CA GLU A 390 -10.02 -33.73 1.12
C GLU A 390 -10.70 -34.94 1.77
N SER A 391 -11.81 -34.72 2.48
CA SER A 391 -12.64 -35.77 3.07
C SER A 391 -13.63 -36.43 2.09
N GLN A 392 -13.34 -36.39 0.78
CA GLN A 392 -14.10 -36.71 -0.46
C GLN A 392 -15.15 -37.86 -0.47
N GLN A 393 -15.33 -38.60 0.61
CA GLN A 393 -16.37 -39.63 0.81
C GLN A 393 -17.79 -39.10 1.05
N GLN A 394 -18.03 -37.77 1.10
CA GLN A 394 -19.34 -37.20 1.49
C GLN A 394 -20.33 -36.89 0.35
N PHE A 395 -19.92 -36.82 -0.92
CA PHE A 395 -20.82 -36.41 -2.02
C PHE A 395 -21.21 -37.59 -2.92
N ALA A 396 -22.52 -37.85 -3.02
CA ALA A 396 -23.07 -38.99 -3.72
C ALA A 396 -23.04 -38.87 -5.26
N ASP A 397 -23.08 -37.65 -5.80
CA ASP A 397 -23.08 -37.38 -7.24
C ASP A 397 -22.51 -35.99 -7.62
N MET A 398 -22.32 -35.76 -8.92
CA MET A 398 -21.78 -34.51 -9.49
C MET A 398 -22.69 -33.30 -9.25
N MET A 399 -24.00 -33.50 -9.13
CA MET A 399 -24.97 -32.42 -8.90
C MET A 399 -24.88 -31.92 -7.45
N SER A 400 -24.78 -32.82 -6.47
CA SER A 400 -24.59 -32.49 -5.06
C SER A 400 -23.32 -31.66 -4.86
N TRP A 401 -22.26 -31.98 -5.61
CA TRP A 401 -21.02 -31.23 -5.61
C TRP A 401 -21.16 -29.81 -6.20
N SER A 402 -21.87 -29.66 -7.34
CA SER A 402 -22.10 -28.35 -7.95
C SER A 402 -22.97 -27.44 -7.07
N LEU A 403 -23.99 -28.00 -6.41
CA LEU A 403 -24.83 -27.31 -5.43
C LEU A 403 -24.01 -26.84 -4.21
N HIS A 404 -23.10 -27.68 -3.73
CA HIS A 404 -22.20 -27.34 -2.63
C HIS A 404 -21.24 -26.19 -3.00
N ILE A 405 -20.56 -26.28 -4.15
CA ILE A 405 -19.67 -25.20 -4.64
C ILE A 405 -20.44 -23.89 -4.81
N THR A 406 -21.63 -23.96 -5.42
CA THR A 406 -22.49 -22.78 -5.61
C THR A 406 -22.86 -22.15 -4.27
N SER A 407 -23.17 -22.96 -3.26
CA SER A 407 -23.48 -22.51 -1.90
C SER A 407 -22.29 -21.86 -1.21
N VAL A 408 -21.08 -22.40 -1.37
CA VAL A 408 -19.84 -21.79 -0.86
C VAL A 408 -19.58 -20.43 -1.51
N ASN A 409 -19.73 -20.32 -2.84
CA ASN A 409 -19.57 -19.05 -3.54
C ASN A 409 -20.59 -18.01 -3.10
N LEU A 410 -21.86 -18.40 -2.92
CA LEU A 410 -22.89 -17.51 -2.37
C LEU A 410 -22.59 -17.09 -0.93
N LEU A 411 -21.92 -17.93 -0.14
CA LEU A 411 -21.49 -17.56 1.21
C LEU A 411 -20.36 -16.54 1.18
N HIS A 412 -19.43 -16.60 0.21
CA HIS A 412 -18.47 -15.50 -0.03
C HIS A 412 -19.21 -14.19 -0.35
N VAL A 413 -20.24 -14.22 -1.20
CA VAL A 413 -21.07 -13.04 -1.47
C VAL A 413 -21.71 -12.50 -0.19
N ALA A 414 -22.29 -13.39 0.63
CA ALA A 414 -22.91 -12.98 1.90
C ALA A 414 -21.91 -12.35 2.87
N ILE A 415 -20.70 -12.90 2.98
CA ILE A 415 -19.62 -12.34 3.81
C ILE A 415 -19.27 -10.92 3.35
N LYS A 416 -19.12 -10.69 2.04
CA LYS A 416 -18.85 -9.37 1.48
C LYS A 416 -19.96 -8.37 1.81
N LEU A 417 -21.22 -8.77 1.64
CA LEU A 417 -22.38 -7.93 1.95
C LEU A 417 -22.43 -7.54 3.45
N ILE A 418 -22.09 -8.47 4.34
CA ILE A 418 -22.01 -8.19 5.77
C ILE A 418 -20.84 -7.24 6.05
N GLY A 419 -19.68 -7.44 5.42
CA GLY A 419 -18.50 -6.58 5.61
C GLY A 419 -18.63 -5.18 5.04
N ASP A 420 -19.55 -4.97 4.10
CA ASP A 420 -19.97 -3.65 3.64
C ASP A 420 -20.86 -2.89 4.63
N ILE A 421 -21.35 -3.54 5.69
CA ILE A 421 -22.21 -2.92 6.70
C ILE A 421 -21.50 -2.89 8.07
N ASP A 422 -20.87 -3.99 8.46
CA ASP A 422 -20.23 -4.12 9.77
C ASP A 422 -18.77 -3.62 9.73
N PRO A 423 -18.44 -2.53 10.42
CA PRO A 423 -17.10 -1.92 10.37
C PRO A 423 -16.00 -2.84 10.93
N THR A 424 -16.35 -3.87 11.71
CA THR A 424 -15.38 -4.83 12.26
C THR A 424 -14.73 -5.66 11.16
N PHE A 425 -15.47 -5.98 10.09
CA PHE A 425 -14.92 -6.70 8.93
C PHE A 425 -13.88 -5.88 8.18
N ARG A 426 -14.03 -4.55 8.18
CA ARG A 426 -13.10 -3.64 7.50
C ARG A 426 -11.81 -3.42 8.28
N LYS A 427 -11.80 -3.62 9.59
CA LYS A 427 -10.60 -3.42 10.44
C LYS A 427 -9.41 -4.26 9.96
N ALA A 428 -8.21 -3.75 10.17
CA ALA A 428 -6.98 -4.47 9.86
C ALA A 428 -6.89 -5.78 10.66
N CYS A 429 -6.57 -6.88 9.98
CA CYS A 429 -6.35 -8.17 10.60
C CYS A 429 -4.88 -8.30 11.05
N LEU A 430 -4.65 -8.09 12.34
CA LEU A 430 -3.30 -8.10 12.92
C LEU A 430 -2.73 -9.52 13.13
N VAL A 431 -3.30 -10.59 12.58
CA VAL A 431 -2.83 -11.97 12.82
C VAL A 431 -1.39 -12.18 12.31
N GLY A 432 -0.98 -11.43 11.29
CA GLY A 432 0.36 -11.46 10.69
C GLY A 432 1.40 -10.57 11.37
N GLN A 433 1.04 -9.89 12.46
CA GLN A 433 1.94 -8.95 13.15
C GLN A 433 3.13 -9.63 13.82
N THR A 434 4.22 -8.89 13.95
CA THR A 434 5.43 -9.32 14.67
C THR A 434 5.49 -8.70 16.06
N SER A 435 5.17 -9.47 17.11
CA SER A 435 5.22 -8.97 18.50
C SER A 435 6.61 -9.09 19.10
N LEU A 436 7.05 -8.06 19.84
CA LEU A 436 8.31 -8.05 20.58
C LEU A 436 8.23 -8.64 21.99
N SER A 437 7.03 -8.70 22.59
CA SER A 437 6.85 -9.18 23.97
C SER A 437 5.95 -10.43 24.01
N THR A 438 6.27 -11.35 24.92
CA THR A 438 5.47 -12.56 25.17
C THR A 438 4.12 -12.24 25.82
N VAL A 439 4.06 -11.16 26.62
CA VAL A 439 2.85 -10.72 27.33
C VAL A 439 1.83 -10.12 26.35
N SER A 440 2.26 -9.16 25.51
CA SER A 440 1.41 -8.53 24.49
C SER A 440 0.95 -9.55 23.44
N LYS A 441 1.73 -10.62 23.21
CA LYS A 441 1.34 -11.72 22.32
C LYS A 441 0.12 -12.48 22.85
N GLY A 442 0.04 -12.75 24.15
CA GLY A 442 -1.09 -13.46 24.75
C GLY A 442 -2.40 -12.68 24.66
N TRP A 443 -2.37 -11.40 25.04
CA TRP A 443 -3.52 -10.51 24.95
C TRP A 443 -4.02 -10.35 23.51
N LEU A 444 -3.11 -10.08 22.56
CA LEU A 444 -3.50 -9.83 21.18
C LEU A 444 -4.09 -11.08 20.52
N THR A 445 -3.50 -12.26 20.77
CA THR A 445 -4.08 -13.53 20.30
C THR A 445 -5.48 -13.77 20.86
N MET A 446 -5.72 -13.45 22.14
CA MET A 446 -7.06 -13.54 22.72
C MET A 446 -8.04 -12.58 22.03
N ASN A 447 -7.64 -11.32 21.83
CA ASN A 447 -8.44 -10.31 21.15
C ASN A 447 -8.81 -10.75 19.72
N GLN A 448 -7.84 -11.23 18.95
CA GLN A 448 -8.05 -11.76 17.60
C GLN A 448 -9.04 -12.93 17.55
N ARG A 449 -8.98 -13.84 18.53
CA ARG A 449 -9.94 -14.96 18.65
C ARG A 449 -11.34 -14.48 18.98
N MET A 450 -11.47 -13.44 19.82
CA MET A 450 -12.77 -12.85 20.14
C MET A 450 -13.38 -12.15 18.92
N ILE A 451 -12.57 -11.41 18.14
CA ILE A 451 -13.01 -10.81 16.88
C ILE A 451 -13.46 -11.91 15.92
N PHE A 452 -12.66 -12.95 15.70
CA PHE A 452 -13.03 -14.07 14.83
C PHE A 452 -14.37 -14.71 15.25
N LYS A 453 -14.56 -15.00 16.54
CA LYS A 453 -15.84 -15.54 17.05
C LYS A 453 -17.01 -14.60 16.81
N TYR A 454 -16.82 -13.30 17.01
CA TYR A 454 -17.82 -12.28 16.70
C TYR A 454 -18.21 -12.32 15.21
N LEU A 455 -17.23 -12.32 14.31
CA LEU A 455 -17.46 -12.34 12.87
C LEU A 455 -18.20 -13.61 12.42
N ILE A 456 -17.79 -14.79 12.91
CA ILE A 456 -18.49 -16.06 12.65
C ILE A 456 -19.94 -16.00 13.16
N SER A 457 -20.17 -15.43 14.35
CA SER A 457 -21.54 -15.24 14.87
C SER A 457 -22.36 -14.32 13.97
N ARG A 458 -21.79 -13.20 13.49
CA ARG A 458 -22.46 -12.27 12.58
C ARG A 458 -22.81 -12.95 11.25
N ILE A 459 -21.90 -13.74 10.69
CA ILE A 459 -22.17 -14.51 9.46
C ILE A 459 -23.32 -15.48 9.68
N ASN A 460 -23.32 -16.23 10.79
CA ASN A 460 -24.38 -17.19 11.09
C ASN A 460 -25.77 -16.52 11.15
N THR A 461 -25.86 -15.35 11.80
CA THR A 461 -27.12 -14.64 12.01
C THR A 461 -27.59 -13.83 10.80
N GLU A 462 -26.67 -13.18 10.08
CA GLU A 462 -27.02 -12.16 9.07
C GLU A 462 -26.94 -12.67 7.63
N SER A 463 -26.21 -13.75 7.35
CA SER A 463 -26.08 -14.22 5.96
C SER A 463 -27.37 -14.89 5.47
N LYS A 464 -27.92 -14.32 4.39
CA LYS A 464 -29.14 -14.76 3.73
C LYS A 464 -28.86 -15.13 2.27
N PHE A 465 -29.46 -16.24 1.85
CA PHE A 465 -29.40 -16.71 0.47
C PHE A 465 -30.04 -15.70 -0.50
N SER A 466 -31.18 -15.11 -0.13
CA SER A 466 -31.90 -14.11 -0.92
C SER A 466 -31.03 -12.91 -1.26
N ASP A 467 -30.37 -12.34 -0.26
CA ASP A 467 -29.62 -11.10 -0.38
C ASP A 467 -28.37 -11.33 -1.24
N SER A 468 -27.75 -12.50 -1.10
CA SER A 468 -26.60 -12.93 -1.90
C SER A 468 -26.97 -13.10 -3.37
N LEU A 469 -28.09 -13.78 -3.65
CA LEU A 469 -28.58 -14.00 -5.01
C LEU A 469 -28.96 -12.66 -5.68
N GLU A 470 -29.72 -11.82 -4.99
CA GLU A 470 -30.15 -10.53 -5.50
C GLU A 470 -28.95 -9.61 -5.79
N SER A 471 -27.92 -9.65 -4.95
CA SER A 471 -26.70 -8.88 -5.18
C SER A 471 -25.94 -9.32 -6.44
N LEU A 472 -25.85 -10.63 -6.69
CA LEU A 472 -25.24 -11.15 -7.91
C LEU A 472 -26.09 -10.78 -9.15
N GLU A 473 -27.41 -10.87 -9.07
CA GLU A 473 -28.32 -10.45 -10.14
C GLU A 473 -28.15 -8.96 -10.46
N ARG A 474 -28.08 -8.10 -9.43
CA ARG A 474 -27.81 -6.66 -9.59
C ARG A 474 -26.47 -6.37 -10.24
N ALA A 475 -25.40 -7.06 -9.84
CA ALA A 475 -24.08 -6.89 -10.45
C ALA A 475 -24.09 -7.24 -11.94
N VAL A 476 -24.74 -8.35 -12.31
CA VAL A 476 -24.87 -8.76 -13.72
C VAL A 476 -25.70 -7.77 -14.53
N GLN A 477 -26.80 -7.23 -13.97
CA GLN A 477 -27.61 -6.20 -14.62
C GLN A 477 -26.84 -4.90 -14.89
N LYS A 478 -25.91 -4.54 -14.00
CA LYS A 478 -25.03 -3.38 -14.15
C LYS A 478 -23.79 -3.63 -15.01
N HIS A 479 -23.61 -4.86 -15.51
CA HIS A 479 -22.38 -5.30 -16.18
C HIS A 479 -21.12 -5.16 -15.30
N GLU A 480 -21.28 -5.29 -13.98
CA GLU A 480 -20.22 -5.25 -12.98
C GLU A 480 -19.74 -6.68 -12.67
N ASP A 481 -18.43 -6.86 -12.46
CA ASP A 481 -17.89 -8.12 -11.94
C ASP A 481 -17.84 -8.07 -10.41
N PHE A 482 -18.81 -8.72 -9.75
CA PHE A 482 -18.90 -8.77 -8.29
C PHE A 482 -17.59 -9.27 -7.65
N PHE A 483 -16.92 -10.24 -8.28
CA PHE A 483 -15.71 -10.85 -7.74
C PHE A 483 -14.44 -10.05 -8.04
N GLN A 484 -14.54 -8.90 -8.70
CA GLN A 484 -13.37 -8.05 -8.96
C GLN A 484 -12.64 -7.65 -7.66
N GLN A 485 -13.39 -7.29 -6.62
CA GLN A 485 -12.83 -6.95 -5.29
C GLN A 485 -12.31 -8.17 -4.52
N LEU A 486 -12.67 -9.37 -4.97
CA LEU A 486 -12.28 -10.65 -4.36
C LEU A 486 -11.33 -11.45 -5.27
N ARG A 487 -10.80 -10.83 -6.32
CA ARG A 487 -9.95 -11.47 -7.33
C ARG A 487 -8.72 -12.12 -6.72
N TRP A 488 -8.17 -11.50 -5.68
CA TRP A 488 -7.03 -12.01 -4.91
C TRP A 488 -7.25 -13.43 -4.36
N MET A 489 -8.51 -13.87 -4.16
CA MET A 489 -8.83 -15.22 -3.70
C MET A 489 -8.39 -16.30 -4.69
N GLN A 490 -8.22 -15.97 -5.97
CA GLN A 490 -7.68 -16.89 -6.98
C GLN A 490 -6.28 -17.44 -6.62
N HIS A 491 -5.58 -16.77 -5.72
CA HIS A 491 -4.23 -17.14 -5.28
C HIS A 491 -4.22 -18.05 -4.03
N LEU A 492 -5.38 -18.34 -3.44
CA LEU A 492 -5.50 -19.23 -2.28
C LEU A 492 -5.41 -20.71 -2.68
N THR A 493 -5.82 -21.06 -3.89
CA THR A 493 -5.75 -22.43 -4.43
C THR A 493 -4.31 -22.86 -4.72
N ARG A 494 -3.96 -24.12 -4.43
CA ARG A 494 -2.61 -24.69 -4.65
C ARG A 494 -2.18 -24.61 -6.13
N GLU A 495 -0.90 -24.31 -6.35
CA GLU A 495 -0.27 -24.38 -7.68
C GLU A 495 -0.42 -25.78 -8.27
N GLY A 496 -0.97 -25.88 -9.49
CA GLY A 496 -1.15 -27.14 -10.23
C GLY A 496 -2.57 -27.72 -10.25
N ASP A 497 -3.53 -27.15 -9.51
CA ASP A 497 -4.94 -27.58 -9.49
C ASP A 497 -5.79 -26.70 -10.44
N GLU A 498 -5.52 -26.77 -11.76
CA GLU A 498 -6.21 -25.93 -12.77
C GLU A 498 -7.67 -26.32 -13.01
N SER A 499 -8.06 -27.56 -12.67
CA SER A 499 -9.41 -28.06 -12.96
C SER A 499 -10.50 -27.42 -12.10
N HIS A 500 -10.15 -26.82 -10.96
CA HIS A 500 -11.14 -26.35 -9.97
C HIS A 500 -10.73 -25.06 -9.26
N ARG A 501 -10.10 -24.12 -9.98
CA ARG A 501 -9.92 -22.74 -9.53
C ARG A 501 -11.30 -22.21 -9.10
N SER A 502 -11.45 -21.85 -7.83
CA SER A 502 -12.71 -21.32 -7.29
C SER A 502 -13.20 -20.15 -8.16
N CYS A 503 -14.52 -20.16 -8.40
CA CYS A 503 -15.24 -19.30 -9.34
C CYS A 503 -15.07 -17.80 -9.02
N PHE A 504 -14.08 -17.14 -9.63
CA PHE A 504 -13.85 -15.70 -9.46
C PHE A 504 -13.75 -14.98 -10.80
N SER A 505 -14.63 -15.34 -11.74
CA SER A 505 -14.78 -14.64 -13.02
C SER A 505 -16.25 -14.32 -13.30
N SER A 506 -16.49 -13.30 -14.13
CA SER A 506 -17.82 -12.99 -14.67
C SER A 506 -18.51 -14.15 -15.41
N ALA A 507 -17.75 -15.10 -15.96
CA ALA A 507 -18.29 -16.32 -16.54
C ALA A 507 -18.87 -17.25 -15.47
N ASP A 508 -18.27 -17.26 -14.28
CA ASP A 508 -18.72 -18.09 -13.17
C ASP A 508 -19.95 -17.53 -12.45
N THR A 509 -20.05 -16.20 -12.33
CA THR A 509 -21.29 -15.55 -11.85
C THR A 509 -22.50 -15.97 -12.66
N ARG A 510 -22.37 -16.02 -14.00
CA ARG A 510 -23.46 -16.47 -14.88
C ARG A 510 -23.80 -17.95 -14.69
N LYS A 511 -22.81 -18.82 -14.44
CA LYS A 511 -23.06 -20.24 -14.11
C LYS A 511 -23.80 -20.38 -12.78
N ILE A 512 -23.40 -19.63 -11.75
CA ILE A 512 -24.06 -19.60 -10.44
C ILE A 512 -25.52 -19.19 -10.60
N LEU A 513 -25.80 -18.09 -11.30
CA LEU A 513 -27.16 -17.61 -11.54
C LEU A 513 -28.00 -18.61 -12.35
N HIS A 514 -27.40 -19.25 -13.36
CA HIS A 514 -28.09 -20.28 -14.15
C HIS A 514 -28.53 -21.47 -13.28
N LEU A 515 -27.64 -21.99 -12.45
CA LEU A 515 -27.97 -23.06 -11.50
C LEU A 515 -29.02 -22.60 -10.48
N CYS A 516 -28.91 -21.38 -9.96
CA CYS A 516 -29.89 -20.80 -9.04
C CYS A 516 -31.28 -20.68 -9.68
N SER A 517 -31.37 -20.37 -10.98
CA SER A 517 -32.64 -20.28 -11.70
C SER A 517 -33.34 -21.64 -11.87
N GLN A 518 -32.58 -22.73 -11.97
CA GLN A 518 -33.10 -24.09 -12.16
C GLN A 518 -33.43 -24.80 -10.84
N HIS A 519 -32.67 -24.52 -9.78
CA HIS A 519 -32.70 -25.29 -8.53
C HIS A 519 -32.76 -24.40 -7.27
N LYS A 520 -33.49 -23.28 -7.34
CA LYS A 520 -33.52 -22.23 -6.30
C LYS A 520 -33.73 -22.77 -4.88
N ASP A 521 -34.76 -23.59 -4.68
CA ASP A 521 -35.11 -24.09 -3.34
C ASP A 521 -34.06 -25.07 -2.80
N ILE A 522 -33.51 -25.91 -3.67
CA ILE A 522 -32.47 -26.89 -3.33
C ILE A 522 -31.16 -26.17 -2.96
N ILE A 523 -30.77 -25.15 -3.73
CA ILE A 523 -29.58 -24.33 -3.45
C ILE A 523 -29.80 -23.52 -2.18
N GLY A 524 -31.01 -22.99 -1.95
CA GLY A 524 -31.35 -22.30 -0.70
C GLY A 524 -31.16 -23.20 0.53
N ALA A 525 -31.62 -24.44 0.47
CA ALA A 525 -31.40 -25.42 1.54
C ALA A 525 -29.91 -25.80 1.70
N ALA A 526 -29.20 -26.03 0.59
CA ALA A 526 -27.77 -26.33 0.60
C ALA A 526 -26.94 -25.16 1.16
N PHE A 527 -27.31 -23.92 0.84
CA PHE A 527 -26.69 -22.71 1.39
C PHE A 527 -26.82 -22.65 2.91
N LEU A 528 -28.01 -22.93 3.46
CA LEU A 528 -28.22 -22.96 4.90
C LEU A 528 -27.37 -24.05 5.58
N GLN A 529 -27.25 -25.23 4.95
CA GLN A 529 -26.41 -26.31 5.45
C GLN A 529 -24.91 -25.94 5.43
N VAL A 530 -24.43 -25.38 4.32
CA VAL A 530 -23.03 -24.92 4.17
C VAL A 530 -22.73 -23.83 5.19
N LYS A 531 -23.60 -22.82 5.31
CA LYS A 531 -23.49 -21.76 6.31
C LYS A 531 -23.38 -22.33 7.72
N SER A 532 -24.32 -23.20 8.10
CA SER A 532 -24.38 -23.76 9.45
C SER A 532 -23.11 -24.56 9.78
N LYS A 533 -22.70 -25.47 8.88
CA LYS A 533 -21.47 -26.24 9.06
C LYS A 533 -20.24 -25.35 9.17
N PHE A 534 -20.07 -24.38 8.25
CA PHE A 534 -18.96 -23.44 8.30
C PHE A 534 -18.91 -22.70 9.64
N CYS A 535 -20.03 -22.16 10.12
CA CYS A 535 -20.06 -21.38 11.36
C CYS A 535 -19.81 -22.23 12.62
N ILE A 536 -20.08 -23.53 12.57
CA ILE A 536 -19.82 -24.48 13.68
C ILE A 536 -18.37 -24.98 13.65
N GLU A 537 -17.85 -25.27 12.46
CA GLU A 537 -16.60 -26.01 12.28
C GLU A 537 -15.38 -25.10 12.02
N ALA A 538 -15.57 -23.83 11.66
CA ALA A 538 -14.47 -22.92 11.41
C ALA A 538 -13.71 -22.58 12.70
N LEU A 539 -12.42 -22.92 12.73
CA LEU A 539 -11.53 -22.67 13.86
C LEU A 539 -10.46 -21.66 13.47
N PHE A 540 -10.18 -20.69 14.36
CA PHE A 540 -9.14 -19.67 14.13
C PHE A 540 -7.78 -20.29 13.82
N GLU A 541 -7.42 -21.37 14.55
CA GLU A 541 -6.16 -22.09 14.42
C GLU A 541 -5.98 -22.78 13.06
N ASP A 542 -7.07 -23.19 12.41
CA ASP A 542 -7.01 -23.81 11.09
C ASP A 542 -6.68 -22.76 10.00
N VAL A 543 -6.98 -21.48 10.28
CA VAL A 543 -6.85 -20.36 9.32
C VAL A 543 -5.50 -19.66 9.45
N GLU A 544 -5.02 -19.45 10.68
CA GLU A 544 -3.82 -18.65 10.98
C GLU A 544 -2.58 -19.05 10.15
N PRO A 545 -2.19 -20.33 10.01
CA PRO A 545 -1.01 -20.71 9.24
C PRO A 545 -1.12 -20.34 7.76
N ASN A 546 -2.31 -20.51 7.19
CA ASN A 546 -2.59 -20.23 5.79
C ASN A 546 -2.63 -18.73 5.51
N TYR A 547 -3.22 -17.96 6.41
CA TYR A 547 -3.18 -16.49 6.38
C TYR A 547 -1.74 -15.98 6.40
N LYS A 548 -0.91 -16.46 7.34
CA LYS A 548 0.51 -16.05 7.43
C LYS A 548 1.31 -16.45 6.20
N MET A 549 1.13 -17.66 5.70
CA MET A 549 1.77 -18.09 4.45
C MET A 549 1.37 -17.19 3.27
N PHE A 550 0.10 -16.78 3.21
CA PHE A 550 -0.38 -15.87 2.17
C PHE A 550 0.25 -14.48 2.29
N LEU A 551 0.30 -13.93 3.49
CA LEU A 551 0.98 -12.67 3.79
C LEU A 551 2.46 -12.69 3.37
N GLU A 552 3.18 -13.78 3.68
CA GLU A 552 4.60 -13.92 3.30
C GLU A 552 4.80 -13.97 1.78
N ARG A 553 3.84 -14.48 1.01
CA ARG A 553 3.89 -14.42 -0.47
C ARG A 553 3.79 -12.99 -0.98
N TYR A 554 2.88 -12.18 -0.42
CA TYR A 554 2.78 -10.76 -0.75
C TYR A 554 4.06 -10.01 -0.37
N LYS A 555 4.50 -10.15 0.89
CA LYS A 555 5.73 -9.51 1.40
C LYS A 555 6.95 -9.83 0.53
N LYS A 556 7.10 -11.10 0.12
CA LYS A 556 8.20 -11.52 -0.75
C LYS A 556 8.22 -10.72 -2.06
N VAL A 557 7.07 -10.53 -2.71
CA VAL A 557 6.97 -9.85 -3.99
C VAL A 557 7.21 -8.35 -3.83
N ARG A 558 6.64 -7.74 -2.79
CA ARG A 558 6.89 -6.33 -2.44
C ARG A 558 8.36 -6.07 -2.11
N LYS A 559 9.01 -6.99 -1.42
CA LYS A 559 10.46 -6.94 -1.14
C LYS A 559 11.30 -7.09 -2.40
N GLN A 560 10.96 -8.01 -3.29
CA GLN A 560 11.63 -8.17 -4.58
C GLN A 560 11.50 -6.89 -5.43
N TYR A 561 10.32 -6.29 -5.47
CA TYR A 561 10.09 -5.00 -6.13
C TYR A 561 10.95 -3.90 -5.51
N THR A 562 10.91 -3.76 -4.19
CA THR A 562 11.69 -2.74 -3.45
C THR A 562 13.19 -2.87 -3.70
N ASN A 563 13.75 -4.08 -3.55
CA ASN A 563 15.17 -4.34 -3.81
C ASN A 563 15.58 -4.02 -5.25
N GLY A 564 14.71 -4.38 -6.20
CA GLY A 564 14.93 -4.09 -7.60
C GLY A 564 14.93 -2.59 -7.88
N MET A 565 13.98 -1.84 -7.30
CA MET A 565 13.89 -0.38 -7.47
C MET A 565 15.05 0.37 -6.80
N LEU A 566 15.42 0.01 -5.57
CA LEU A 566 16.57 0.58 -4.87
C LEU A 566 17.86 0.50 -5.71
N SER A 567 18.04 -0.60 -6.46
CA SER A 567 19.17 -0.76 -7.36
C SER A 567 19.14 0.11 -8.62
N LEU A 568 18.03 0.77 -8.95
CA LEU A 568 17.91 1.67 -10.10
C LEU A 568 18.10 3.14 -9.73
N HIS A 569 18.16 3.47 -8.45
CA HIS A 569 18.42 4.84 -8.01
C HIS A 569 19.93 5.10 -7.93
N LEU A 570 20.32 6.30 -8.37
CA LEU A 570 21.72 6.76 -8.39
C LEU A 570 22.09 7.51 -7.10
N THR A 571 21.19 7.54 -6.14
CA THR A 571 21.44 8.03 -4.80
C THR A 571 22.43 7.06 -4.15
N GLY A 572 23.70 7.48 -3.99
CA GLY A 572 24.65 6.70 -3.19
C GLY A 572 24.07 6.45 -1.79
N ASP A 573 24.54 5.40 -1.11
CA ASP A 573 24.08 4.92 0.22
C ASP A 573 24.17 5.96 1.37
N LYS A 574 24.46 7.22 1.06
CA LYS A 574 24.52 8.33 2.01
C LYS A 574 23.32 9.24 1.79
N MET A 575 22.16 8.85 2.32
CA MET A 575 21.17 9.84 2.70
C MET A 575 21.40 10.31 4.11
#